data_AF-A0AAW1MMF4-F1
#
_entry.id   AF-A0AAW1MMF4-F1
#
_cell.length_a   1.000
_cell.length_b   1.000
_cell.length_c   1.000
_cell.angle_alpha   90.00
_cell.angle_beta   90.00
_cell.angle_gamma   90.00
#
_symmetry.space_group_name_H-M   'P 1'
#
loop_
_entity.id
_entity.type
_entity.pdbx_description
1 polymer ?
#
loop_
_entity_poly.entity_id
_entity_poly.type
_entity_poly.pdbx_seq_one_letter_code
_entity_poly.pdbx_strand_id
1 'polypeptide(L)'
;MADEISDNATCGVSKDKILPNYTLQDTAVKTGKIKDRKNWSCKACEPVFTSSDASEEEVTIIMNDESEKKDGFANLKKENIMLKDQIAILNKLILEMENKVIPSYSSALKTPKNVLIIKPTNSKQTTEETCKQLKDNIDPTSLSIEVNNIVPRRNGSVLINCNNSGNLNVLKSNIKEKFGNKLITELPPKINPKIIIYNVNADDLLDKKKFCENICVQNKLQKTAASILRVVRVIGKQSEVNVIVEVDSTP
;
A
#
# COMPACT_ATOMS: atom_id res chain seq x y z
N MET A 1 11.13 -28.68 82.46
CA MET A 1 11.34 -27.53 83.35
C MET A 1 12.69 -26.95 83.00
N ALA A 2 12.69 -25.83 82.28
CA ALA A 2 13.74 -24.84 82.46
C ALA A 2 13.24 -23.96 83.60
N ASP A 3 14.07 -23.75 84.61
CA ASP A 3 13.85 -22.70 85.60
C ASP A 3 14.10 -21.35 84.93
N GLU A 4 13.10 -20.48 85.06
CA GLU A 4 13.23 -19.02 84.97
C GLU A 4 13.80 -18.51 86.30
N ILE A 5 14.74 -17.56 86.25
CA ILE A 5 14.68 -16.25 86.94
C ILE A 5 15.56 -15.32 86.07
N SER A 6 14.95 -14.43 85.26
CA SER A 6 14.53 -13.06 85.58
C SER A 6 15.69 -12.06 85.66
N ASP A 7 15.68 -11.12 84.72
CA ASP A 7 15.93 -9.71 85.01
C ASP A 7 14.91 -8.86 84.27
N ASN A 8 13.95 -8.35 85.06
CA ASN A 8 12.95 -7.39 84.65
C ASN A 8 13.57 -5.98 84.64
N ALA A 9 13.51 -5.30 83.50
CA ALA A 9 13.57 -3.84 83.43
C ALA A 9 12.15 -3.30 83.20
N THR A 10 11.58 -2.74 84.26
CA THR A 10 10.32 -1.99 84.24
C THR A 10 10.58 -0.52 84.59
N CYS A 11 10.39 0.35 83.60
CA CYS A 11 10.15 1.78 83.76
C CYS A 11 9.47 2.23 82.47
N GLY A 12 8.33 2.93 82.48
CA GLY A 12 7.54 3.39 83.62
C GLY A 12 6.34 4.23 83.15
N VAL A 13 6.00 4.12 81.85
CA VAL A 13 4.83 4.74 81.21
C VAL A 13 4.12 3.61 80.44
N SER A 14 2.82 3.49 80.67
CA SER A 14 2.08 2.22 80.62
C SER A 14 2.03 1.55 79.24
N LYS A 15 1.71 0.25 79.32
CA LYS A 15 1.38 -0.68 78.22
C LYS A 15 0.36 -0.18 77.21
N ASP A 16 -0.24 0.99 77.37
CA ASP A 16 -1.37 1.33 76.52
C ASP A 16 -0.91 2.07 75.23
N LYS A 17 0.39 2.44 75.07
CA LYS A 17 0.90 3.23 73.91
C LYS A 17 1.70 2.24 73.12
N ILE A 18 0.98 1.35 72.45
CA ILE A 18 1.44 0.41 71.41
C ILE A 18 0.88 0.87 70.05
N LEU A 19 1.71 1.27 69.08
CA LEU A 19 1.21 1.51 67.71
C LEU A 19 0.97 0.13 67.09
N PRO A 20 -0.21 -0.13 66.50
CA PRO A 20 -0.21 -0.20 65.03
C PRO A 20 -1.55 0.18 64.36
N ASN A 21 -1.49 0.64 63.11
CA ASN A 21 -2.50 0.24 62.13
C ASN A 21 -1.89 0.10 60.73
N TYR A 22 -2.08 -1.12 60.21
CA TYR A 22 -1.49 -1.76 59.03
C TYR A 22 -2.33 -1.52 57.77
N THR A 23 -1.71 -1.62 56.59
CA THR A 23 -2.36 -2.19 55.40
C THR A 23 -2.24 -3.70 55.44
N LEU A 24 -3.39 -4.37 55.32
CA LEU A 24 -3.61 -5.81 55.39
C LEU A 24 -2.79 -6.59 54.33
N GLN A 25 -1.81 -7.37 54.77
CA GLN A 25 -1.69 -8.79 54.42
C GLN A 25 -1.15 -9.55 55.63
N ASP A 26 -1.89 -10.60 55.99
CA ASP A 26 -1.85 -11.30 57.26
C ASP A 26 -0.56 -12.10 57.51
N THR A 27 0.03 -11.88 58.68
CA THR A 27 0.58 -12.98 59.48
C THR A 27 0.25 -12.72 60.94
N ALA A 28 -0.88 -13.29 61.36
CA ALA A 28 -1.34 -13.18 62.74
C ALA A 28 -0.46 -14.01 63.69
N VAL A 29 0.13 -13.30 64.65
CA VAL A 29 0.00 -13.59 66.09
C VAL A 29 0.52 -14.96 66.60
N LYS A 30 1.71 -14.91 67.20
CA LYS A 30 2.05 -15.59 68.46
C LYS A 30 2.87 -14.55 69.25
N THR A 31 2.36 -13.79 70.21
CA THR A 31 1.52 -14.13 71.35
C THR A 31 0.78 -12.86 71.77
N GLY A 32 -0.54 -12.96 71.86
CA GLY A 32 -1.44 -11.81 71.97
C GLY A 32 -1.28 -10.95 73.22
N LYS A 33 -1.48 -9.65 73.01
CA LYS A 33 -2.53 -8.83 73.65
C LYS A 33 -2.70 -7.52 72.85
N ILE A 34 -3.64 -7.57 71.89
CA ILE A 34 -4.82 -6.70 71.65
C ILE A 34 -4.70 -5.19 71.98
N LYS A 35 -5.37 -4.25 71.30
CA LYS A 35 -6.15 -4.06 70.05
C LYS A 35 -6.43 -2.55 70.05
N ASP A 36 -6.38 -1.90 68.89
CA ASP A 36 -6.71 -0.50 68.63
C ASP A 36 -5.91 0.59 69.37
N ARG A 37 -5.10 1.33 68.61
CA ARG A 37 -4.48 2.57 69.09
C ARG A 37 -4.85 3.80 68.25
N LYS A 38 -6.10 3.90 67.79
CA LYS A 38 -6.61 5.13 67.18
C LYS A 38 -6.61 6.36 68.13
N ASN A 39 -6.17 6.27 69.39
CA ASN A 39 -6.11 7.41 70.33
C ASN A 39 -5.10 7.22 71.51
N TRP A 40 -3.77 7.22 71.30
CA TRP A 40 -2.86 7.30 72.47
C TRP A 40 -1.50 8.01 72.14
N SER A 41 -1.25 9.19 72.73
CA SER A 41 -0.07 10.09 72.56
C SER A 41 0.78 10.24 73.84
N CYS A 42 2.08 9.95 73.82
CA CYS A 42 2.90 9.89 75.06
C CYS A 42 3.46 11.25 75.43
N LYS A 43 2.99 11.81 76.55
CA LYS A 43 3.38 13.15 77.06
C LYS A 43 4.84 13.28 77.52
N ALA A 44 5.60 12.19 77.54
CA ALA A 44 7.03 12.15 77.89
C ALA A 44 7.94 11.83 76.68
N CYS A 45 7.35 11.62 75.50
CA CYS A 45 8.06 11.44 74.24
C CYS A 45 7.65 12.54 73.25
N GLU A 46 7.58 13.78 73.72
CA GLU A 46 7.70 14.93 72.84
C GLU A 46 9.19 15.29 72.74
N PRO A 47 9.97 14.75 71.78
CA PRO A 47 10.69 15.70 70.98
C PRO A 47 9.64 16.49 70.23
N VAL A 48 9.67 17.80 70.42
CA VAL A 48 9.23 18.76 69.43
C VAL A 48 9.89 18.35 68.10
N PHE A 49 9.26 17.46 67.34
CA PHE A 49 9.35 17.56 65.90
C PHE A 49 8.40 18.70 65.57
N THR A 50 8.94 19.93 65.67
CA THR A 50 8.58 20.94 64.69
C THR A 50 8.59 20.22 63.35
N SER A 51 7.40 20.09 62.79
CA SER A 51 7.19 19.97 61.37
C SER A 51 8.19 20.83 60.61
N SER A 52 8.64 20.33 59.46
CA SER A 52 9.73 20.86 58.61
C SER A 52 11.09 20.45 59.18
N ASP A 53 11.94 19.71 58.48
CA ASP A 53 12.51 20.14 57.21
C ASP A 53 12.77 18.93 56.29
N ALA A 54 11.80 18.55 55.45
CA ALA A 54 12.20 18.56 54.04
C ALA A 54 12.39 20.04 53.77
N SER A 55 13.60 20.48 53.41
CA SER A 55 13.76 21.89 53.05
C SER A 55 12.68 22.20 52.02
N GLU A 56 12.04 23.37 52.11
CA GLU A 56 11.01 23.77 51.13
C GLU A 56 11.51 23.57 49.69
N GLU A 57 12.82 23.65 49.52
CA GLU A 57 13.60 23.31 48.33
C GLU A 57 13.43 21.85 47.86
N GLU A 58 13.57 20.83 48.72
CA GLU A 58 13.38 19.42 48.35
C GLU A 58 11.93 19.10 47.95
N VAL A 59 10.95 19.68 48.65
CA VAL A 59 9.52 19.52 48.29
C VAL A 59 9.24 20.18 46.94
N THR A 60 9.82 21.36 46.70
CA THR A 60 9.69 22.09 45.44
C THR A 60 10.32 21.32 44.28
N ILE A 61 11.48 20.70 44.48
CA ILE A 61 12.14 19.86 43.46
C ILE A 61 11.26 18.66 43.10
N ILE A 62 10.70 17.95 44.09
CA ILE A 62 9.82 16.80 43.83
C ILE A 62 8.54 17.21 43.10
N MET A 63 7.94 18.35 43.49
CA MET A 63 6.74 18.88 42.81
C MET A 63 7.03 19.29 41.36
N ASN A 64 8.21 19.87 41.10
CA ASN A 64 8.65 20.21 39.76
C ASN A 64 8.88 18.95 38.92
N ASP A 65 9.60 17.95 39.44
CA ASP A 65 9.83 16.66 38.78
C ASP A 65 8.52 15.93 38.44
N GLU A 66 7.52 15.97 39.34
CA GLU A 66 6.20 15.39 39.07
C GLU A 66 5.44 16.16 37.99
N SER A 67 5.57 17.48 37.94
CA SER A 67 4.93 18.29 36.90
C SER A 67 5.56 18.05 35.54
N GLU A 68 6.90 18.00 35.45
CA GLU A 68 7.63 17.68 34.22
C GLU A 68 7.30 16.27 33.70
N LYS A 69 7.21 15.27 34.59
CA LYS A 69 6.80 13.91 34.22
C LYS A 69 5.36 13.85 33.70
N LYS A 70 4.43 14.61 34.31
CA LYS A 70 3.04 14.71 33.85
C LYS A 70 2.95 15.35 32.47
N ASP A 71 3.72 16.40 32.22
CA ASP A 71 3.78 17.07 30.92
C ASP A 71 4.40 16.18 29.85
N GLY A 72 5.47 15.46 30.18
CA GLY A 72 6.07 14.45 29.30
C GLY A 72 5.08 13.34 28.93
N PHE A 73 4.31 12.84 29.90
CA PHE A 73 3.28 11.83 29.64
C PHE A 73 2.13 12.37 28.76
N ALA A 74 1.73 13.62 28.95
CA ALA A 74 0.72 14.27 28.11
C ALA A 74 1.21 14.43 26.66
N ASN A 75 2.48 14.77 26.46
CA ASN A 75 3.07 14.89 25.13
C ASN A 75 3.18 13.53 24.42
N LEU A 76 3.67 12.50 25.11
CA LEU A 76 3.72 11.13 24.56
C LEU A 76 2.33 10.58 24.20
N LYS A 77 1.30 10.95 24.98
CA LYS A 77 -0.09 10.58 24.68
C LYS A 77 -0.59 11.25 23.41
N LYS A 78 -0.28 12.54 23.20
CA LYS A 78 -0.62 13.26 21.96
C LYS A 78 0.09 12.66 20.76
N GLU A 79 1.38 12.34 20.87
CA GLU A 79 2.15 11.72 19.79
C GLU A 79 1.59 10.33 19.43
N ASN A 80 1.21 9.52 20.43
CA ASN A 80 0.56 8.23 20.19
C ASN A 80 -0.78 8.36 19.47
N ILE A 81 -1.58 9.39 19.76
CA ILE A 81 -2.82 9.65 19.03
C ILE A 81 -2.50 10.00 17.58
N MET A 82 -1.53 10.89 17.35
CA MET A 82 -1.13 11.31 16.01
C MET A 82 -0.58 10.15 15.17
N LEU A 83 0.21 9.26 15.77
CA LEU A 83 0.72 8.06 15.10
C LEU A 83 -0.40 7.07 14.75
N LYS A 84 -1.39 6.89 15.64
CA LYS A 84 -2.56 6.06 15.35
C LYS A 84 -3.37 6.60 14.17
N ASP A 85 -3.55 7.91 14.11
CA ASP A 85 -4.25 8.57 13.00
C ASP A 85 -3.48 8.40 11.68
N GLN A 86 -2.15 8.54 11.70
CA GLN A 86 -1.31 8.28 10.53
C GLN A 86 -1.40 6.82 10.05
N ILE A 87 -1.38 5.85 10.96
CA ILE A 87 -1.55 4.42 10.62
C ILE A 87 -2.93 4.17 9.99
N ALA A 88 -3.99 4.80 10.51
CA ALA A 88 -5.33 4.66 9.95
C ALA A 88 -5.40 5.20 8.51
N ILE A 89 -4.77 6.34 8.24
CA ILE A 89 -4.66 6.91 6.88
C ILE A 89 -3.89 5.95 5.96
N LEU A 90 -2.76 5.42 6.42
CA LEU A 90 -1.94 4.50 5.63
C LEU A 90 -2.71 3.23 5.25
N ASN A 91 -3.43 2.65 6.21
CA ASN A 91 -4.25 1.46 5.99
C ASN A 91 -5.38 1.71 4.98
N LYS A 92 -5.99 2.89 5.02
CA LYS A 92 -7.00 3.29 4.03
C LYS A 92 -6.40 3.36 2.62
N LEU A 93 -5.20 3.92 2.46
CA LEU A 93 -4.51 3.99 1.18
C LEU A 93 -4.14 2.60 0.64
N ILE A 94 -3.70 1.69 1.52
CA ILE A 94 -3.40 0.30 1.13
C ILE A 94 -4.66 -0.39 0.60
N LEU A 95 -5.79 -0.26 1.29
CA LEU A 95 -7.08 -0.81 0.83
C LEU A 95 -7.52 -0.22 -0.53
N GLU A 96 -7.31 1.07 -0.74
CA GLU A 96 -7.59 1.73 -2.03
C GLU A 96 -6.65 1.22 -3.15
N MET A 97 -5.41 0.85 -2.82
CA MET A 97 -4.44 0.27 -3.75
C MET A 97 -4.76 -1.21 -4.06
N GLU A 98 -5.16 -2.00 -3.08
CA GLU A 98 -5.53 -3.42 -3.26
C GLU A 98 -6.80 -3.57 -4.12
N ASN A 99 -7.74 -2.63 -4.00
CA ASN A 99 -8.95 -2.60 -4.84
C ASN A 99 -8.71 -2.14 -6.27
N LYS A 100 -7.58 -1.47 -6.56
CA LYS A 100 -7.13 -1.22 -7.92
C LYS A 100 -6.46 -2.48 -8.44
N VAL A 101 -7.26 -3.43 -8.90
CA VAL A 101 -6.78 -4.56 -9.71
C VAL A 101 -6.18 -3.97 -10.99
N ILE A 102 -4.86 -3.72 -10.97
CA ILE A 102 -4.13 -3.37 -12.18
C ILE A 102 -4.15 -4.65 -13.02
N PRO A 103 -4.86 -4.69 -14.15
CA PRO A 103 -4.89 -5.89 -14.96
C PRO A 103 -3.46 -6.21 -15.37
N SER A 104 -3.04 -7.46 -15.16
CA SER A 104 -1.76 -7.92 -15.68
C SER A 104 -1.68 -7.61 -17.18
N TYR A 105 -0.48 -7.39 -17.71
CA TYR A 105 -0.30 -7.14 -19.14
C TYR A 105 -0.99 -8.22 -19.99
N SER A 106 -0.88 -9.49 -19.57
CA SER A 106 -1.55 -10.61 -20.23
C SER A 106 -3.08 -10.52 -20.17
N SER A 107 -3.66 -9.99 -19.09
CA SER A 107 -5.09 -9.77 -18.95
C SER A 107 -5.58 -8.62 -19.82
N ALA A 108 -4.79 -7.55 -19.95
CA ALA A 108 -5.11 -6.40 -20.80
C ALA A 108 -5.07 -6.72 -22.31
N LEU A 109 -4.33 -7.76 -22.71
CA LEU A 109 -4.30 -8.24 -24.09
C LEU A 109 -5.48 -9.14 -24.47
N LYS A 110 -6.18 -9.74 -23.49
CA LYS A 110 -7.31 -10.66 -23.74
C LYS A 110 -8.58 -9.95 -24.19
N THR A 111 -8.73 -8.66 -23.91
CA THR A 111 -9.92 -7.91 -24.29
C THR A 111 -9.70 -7.27 -25.67
N PRO A 112 -10.37 -7.75 -26.72
CA PRO A 112 -10.26 -7.15 -28.04
C PRO A 112 -10.80 -5.72 -27.98
N LYS A 113 -9.97 -4.75 -28.38
CA LYS A 113 -10.40 -3.36 -28.53
C LYS A 113 -11.08 -3.20 -29.89
N ASN A 114 -12.37 -2.92 -29.90
CA ASN A 114 -13.16 -2.69 -31.10
C ASN A 114 -13.00 -1.24 -31.55
N VAL A 115 -11.83 -0.93 -32.09
CA VAL A 115 -11.42 0.43 -32.44
C VAL A 115 -11.26 0.58 -33.94
N LEU A 116 -11.84 1.65 -34.50
CA LEU A 116 -11.69 2.07 -35.89
C LEU A 116 -10.91 3.39 -35.96
N ILE A 117 -9.89 3.43 -36.82
CA ILE A 117 -9.12 4.64 -37.10
C ILE A 117 -9.66 5.23 -38.41
N ILE A 118 -10.02 6.51 -38.37
CA ILE A 118 -10.52 7.26 -39.51
C ILE A 118 -9.50 8.34 -39.83
N LYS A 119 -9.00 8.38 -41.06
CA LYS A 119 -8.02 9.36 -41.53
C LYS A 119 -8.58 10.13 -42.70
N PRO A 120 -8.50 11.46 -42.73
CA PRO A 120 -8.80 12.21 -43.93
C PRO A 120 -7.72 11.97 -44.98
N THR A 121 -8.12 11.85 -46.25
CA THR A 121 -7.17 11.76 -47.37
C THR A 121 -6.47 13.10 -47.61
N ASN A 122 -7.12 14.21 -47.26
CA ASN A 122 -6.53 15.54 -47.31
C ASN A 122 -5.72 15.82 -46.03
N SER A 123 -4.40 15.98 -46.15
CA SER A 123 -3.49 16.22 -45.04
C SER A 123 -3.66 17.57 -44.34
N LYS A 124 -4.37 18.53 -44.96
CA LYS A 124 -4.67 19.84 -44.38
C LYS A 124 -5.93 19.86 -43.53
N GLN A 125 -6.76 18.82 -43.62
CA GLN A 125 -8.03 18.76 -42.89
C GLN A 125 -7.78 18.63 -41.39
N THR A 126 -8.45 19.45 -40.58
CA THR A 126 -8.29 19.40 -39.13
C THR A 126 -9.10 18.27 -38.50
N THR A 127 -8.78 17.95 -37.25
CA THR A 127 -9.50 16.90 -36.53
C THR A 127 -10.92 17.36 -36.18
N GLU A 128 -11.15 18.67 -35.92
CA GLU A 128 -12.50 19.20 -35.72
C GLU A 128 -13.35 19.08 -36.98
N GLU A 129 -12.79 19.42 -38.15
CA GLU A 129 -13.48 19.29 -39.44
C GLU A 129 -13.88 17.84 -39.71
N THR A 130 -12.98 16.89 -39.46
CA THR A 130 -13.25 15.46 -39.63
C THR A 130 -14.31 14.96 -38.64
N CYS A 131 -14.23 15.35 -37.37
CA CYS A 131 -15.26 15.04 -36.38
C CYS A 131 -16.62 15.62 -36.75
N LYS A 132 -16.66 16.87 -37.25
CA LYS A 132 -17.87 17.54 -37.69
C LYS A 132 -18.49 16.81 -38.89
N GLN A 133 -17.70 16.51 -39.92
CA GLN A 133 -18.15 15.73 -41.07
C GLN A 133 -18.74 14.38 -40.67
N LEU A 134 -18.10 13.68 -39.73
CA LEU A 134 -18.61 12.40 -39.23
C LEU A 134 -19.94 12.57 -38.50
N LYS A 135 -20.06 13.54 -37.59
CA LYS A 135 -21.30 13.81 -36.84
C LYS A 135 -22.46 14.24 -37.74
N ASP A 136 -22.17 15.07 -38.75
CA ASP A 136 -23.19 15.64 -39.63
C ASP A 136 -23.78 14.59 -40.60
N ASN A 137 -23.02 13.53 -40.92
CA ASN A 137 -23.42 12.54 -41.92
C ASN A 137 -23.66 11.13 -41.34
N ILE A 138 -23.21 10.83 -40.13
CA ILE A 138 -23.37 9.52 -39.49
C ILE A 138 -24.19 9.71 -38.23
N ASP A 139 -25.41 9.18 -38.23
CA ASP A 139 -26.21 9.02 -37.03
C ASP A 139 -26.06 7.58 -36.49
N PRO A 140 -25.37 7.37 -35.36
CA PRO A 140 -25.19 6.05 -34.75
C PRO A 140 -26.52 5.35 -34.42
N THR A 141 -27.57 6.13 -34.10
CA THR A 141 -28.88 5.61 -33.71
C THR A 141 -29.57 4.96 -34.90
N SER A 142 -29.59 5.66 -36.05
CA SER A 142 -30.13 5.12 -37.30
C SER A 142 -29.44 3.82 -37.75
N LEU A 143 -28.15 3.67 -37.43
CA LEU A 143 -27.37 2.49 -37.77
C LEU A 143 -27.47 1.36 -36.74
N SER A 144 -28.18 1.59 -35.62
CA SER A 144 -28.22 0.68 -34.46
C SER A 144 -26.82 0.33 -33.93
N ILE A 145 -25.92 1.32 -33.91
CA ILE A 145 -24.52 1.16 -33.48
C ILE A 145 -24.31 1.88 -32.16
N GLU A 146 -23.76 1.17 -31.19
CA GLU A 146 -23.28 1.75 -29.94
C GLU A 146 -21.82 2.18 -30.07
N VAL A 147 -21.59 3.49 -29.93
CA VAL A 147 -20.26 4.12 -29.90
C VAL A 147 -19.92 4.50 -28.46
N ASN A 148 -18.82 3.95 -27.95
CA ASN A 148 -18.37 4.19 -26.58
C ASN A 148 -17.62 5.51 -26.45
N ASN A 149 -16.73 5.80 -27.40
CA ASN A 149 -15.91 7.01 -27.35
C ASN A 149 -15.39 7.41 -28.73
N ILE A 150 -15.20 8.72 -28.93
CA ILE A 150 -14.58 9.32 -30.11
C ILE A 150 -13.36 10.12 -29.63
N VAL A 151 -12.17 9.71 -30.04
CA VAL A 151 -10.91 10.30 -29.60
C VAL A 151 -10.22 11.00 -30.76
N PRO A 152 -10.01 12.33 -30.70
CA PRO A 152 -9.26 13.05 -31.71
C PRO A 152 -7.78 12.63 -31.70
N ARG A 153 -7.16 12.56 -32.90
CA ARG A 153 -5.74 12.25 -33.12
C ARG A 153 -5.10 13.29 -34.04
N ARG A 154 -3.77 13.22 -34.17
CA ARG A 154 -2.96 14.09 -35.03
C ARG A 154 -3.34 13.89 -36.52
N ASN A 155 -2.97 14.85 -37.36
CA ASN A 155 -3.17 14.81 -38.81
C ASN A 155 -4.64 14.62 -39.21
N GLY A 156 -5.55 15.33 -38.54
CA GLY A 156 -6.99 15.26 -38.82
C GLY A 156 -7.67 13.94 -38.47
N SER A 157 -6.94 12.97 -37.90
CA SER A 157 -7.45 11.62 -37.70
C SER A 157 -8.37 11.52 -36.49
N VAL A 158 -9.34 10.60 -36.53
CA VAL A 158 -10.31 10.36 -35.47
C VAL A 158 -10.34 8.87 -35.16
N LEU A 159 -10.35 8.52 -33.88
CA LEU A 159 -10.42 7.14 -33.40
C LEU A 159 -11.78 6.90 -32.77
N ILE A 160 -12.53 5.93 -33.29
CA ILE A 160 -13.87 5.59 -32.78
C ILE A 160 -13.79 4.23 -32.11
N ASN A 161 -14.22 4.16 -30.85
CA ASN A 161 -14.34 2.93 -30.09
C ASN A 161 -15.80 2.48 -30.08
N CYS A 162 -16.05 1.27 -30.56
CA CYS A 162 -17.38 0.64 -30.58
C CYS A 162 -17.49 -0.40 -29.47
N ASN A 163 -18.72 -0.75 -29.10
CA ASN A 163 -18.95 -1.76 -28.07
C ASN A 163 -18.52 -3.17 -28.54
N ASN A 164 -18.93 -3.56 -29.76
CA ASN A 164 -18.63 -4.86 -30.33
C ASN A 164 -17.98 -4.75 -31.74
N SER A 165 -17.47 -5.88 -32.26
CA SER A 165 -16.84 -5.94 -33.58
C SER A 165 -17.83 -5.83 -34.74
N GLY A 166 -19.10 -6.22 -34.55
CA GLY A 166 -20.17 -6.07 -35.53
C GLY A 166 -20.47 -4.60 -35.84
N ASN A 167 -20.70 -3.82 -34.79
CA ASN A 167 -20.87 -2.36 -34.78
C ASN A 167 -19.74 -1.67 -35.54
N LEU A 168 -18.50 -2.11 -35.32
CA LEU A 168 -17.33 -1.59 -36.03
C LEU A 168 -17.41 -1.86 -37.54
N ASN A 169 -17.79 -3.07 -37.95
CA ASN A 169 -17.90 -3.44 -39.36
C ASN A 169 -19.01 -2.68 -40.08
N VAL A 170 -20.16 -2.48 -39.42
CA VAL A 170 -21.26 -1.66 -39.96
C VAL A 170 -20.80 -0.21 -40.12
N LEU A 171 -20.16 0.37 -39.09
CA LEU A 171 -19.63 1.74 -39.14
C LEU A 171 -18.60 1.91 -40.26
N LYS A 172 -17.66 0.96 -40.40
CA LYS A 172 -16.65 0.97 -41.45
C LYS A 172 -17.27 0.96 -42.84
N SER A 173 -18.30 0.14 -43.05
CA SER A 173 -19.01 0.02 -44.31
C SER A 173 -19.77 1.31 -44.63
N ASN A 174 -20.46 1.88 -43.66
CA ASN A 174 -21.23 3.12 -43.84
C ASN A 174 -20.33 4.33 -44.12
N ILE A 175 -19.19 4.44 -43.45
CA ILE A 175 -18.20 5.50 -43.75
C ILE A 175 -17.69 5.36 -45.19
N LYS A 176 -17.38 4.13 -45.61
CA LYS A 176 -16.89 3.88 -46.97
C LYS A 176 -17.95 4.22 -48.03
N GLU A 177 -19.22 3.96 -47.74
CA GLU A 177 -20.35 4.28 -48.62
C GLU A 177 -20.59 5.80 -48.72
N LYS A 178 -20.66 6.51 -47.59
CA LYS A 178 -20.99 7.95 -47.57
C LYS A 178 -19.84 8.86 -47.99
N PHE A 179 -18.61 8.49 -47.63
CA PHE A 179 -17.44 9.36 -47.83
C PHE A 179 -16.51 8.89 -48.96
N GLY A 180 -16.69 7.67 -49.46
CA GLY A 180 -15.89 7.10 -50.53
C GLY A 180 -14.40 7.20 -50.23
N ASN A 181 -13.66 7.90 -51.11
CA ASN A 181 -12.22 8.08 -51.01
C ASN A 181 -11.79 9.32 -50.20
N LYS A 182 -12.73 10.09 -49.64
CA LYS A 182 -12.40 11.29 -48.84
C LYS A 182 -11.86 10.93 -47.45
N LEU A 183 -12.34 9.81 -46.89
CA LEU A 183 -11.92 9.28 -45.60
C LEU A 183 -11.46 7.84 -45.75
N ILE A 184 -10.34 7.50 -45.14
CA ILE A 184 -9.78 6.16 -45.09
C ILE A 184 -10.08 5.56 -43.72
N THR A 185 -10.61 4.33 -43.71
CA THR A 185 -10.90 3.58 -42.48
C THR A 185 -9.93 2.42 -42.30
N GLU A 186 -9.21 2.42 -41.18
CA GLU A 186 -8.19 1.43 -40.83
C GLU A 186 -8.49 0.79 -39.48
N LEU A 187 -8.16 -0.50 -39.35
CA LEU A 187 -8.09 -1.15 -38.06
C LEU A 187 -6.69 -0.91 -37.45
N PRO A 188 -6.57 -0.75 -36.13
CA PRO A 188 -5.28 -0.71 -35.48
C PRO A 188 -4.44 -1.94 -35.86
N PRO A 189 -3.19 -1.75 -36.30
CA PRO A 189 -2.33 -2.88 -36.65
C PRO A 189 -2.11 -3.74 -35.40
N LYS A 190 -2.22 -5.06 -35.55
CA LYS A 190 -1.76 -5.99 -34.52
C LYS A 190 -0.23 -5.98 -34.53
N ILE A 191 0.36 -5.71 -33.37
CA ILE A 191 1.81 -5.69 -33.19
C ILE A 191 2.15 -6.89 -32.31
N ASN A 192 3.07 -7.74 -32.79
CA ASN A 192 3.61 -8.82 -31.98
C ASN A 192 4.44 -8.24 -30.83
N PRO A 193 4.20 -8.65 -29.57
CA PRO A 193 4.96 -8.17 -28.44
C PRO A 193 6.44 -8.55 -28.57
N LYS A 194 7.30 -7.66 -28.06
CA LYS A 194 8.75 -7.85 -28.07
C LYS A 194 9.27 -7.84 -26.64
N ILE A 195 10.10 -8.82 -26.33
CA ILE A 195 10.81 -8.95 -25.06
C ILE A 195 12.28 -8.66 -25.29
N ILE A 196 12.92 -8.05 -24.30
CA ILE A 196 14.37 -7.84 -24.29
C ILE A 196 14.95 -8.81 -23.26
N ILE A 197 15.89 -9.64 -23.71
CA ILE A 197 16.67 -10.54 -22.87
C ILE A 197 18.05 -9.93 -22.72
N TYR A 198 18.44 -9.67 -21.48
CA TYR A 198 19.70 -9.01 -21.17
C TYR A 198 20.81 -10.03 -20.92
N ASN A 199 22.06 -9.62 -21.16
CA ASN A 199 23.27 -10.37 -20.83
C ASN A 199 23.27 -11.81 -21.38
N VAL A 200 22.89 -11.96 -22.64
CA VAL A 200 22.95 -13.23 -23.36
C VAL A 200 24.37 -13.44 -23.86
N ASN A 201 24.93 -14.63 -23.64
CA ASN A 201 26.23 -14.98 -24.21
C ASN A 201 26.10 -15.05 -25.74
N ALA A 202 27.02 -14.39 -26.45
CA ALA A 202 27.03 -14.37 -27.91
C ALA A 202 27.12 -15.78 -28.53
N ASP A 203 27.77 -16.74 -27.86
CA ASP A 203 27.91 -18.12 -28.33
C ASP A 203 26.56 -18.86 -28.36
N ASP A 204 25.64 -18.55 -27.45
CA ASP A 204 24.29 -19.12 -27.42
C ASP A 204 23.45 -18.66 -28.62
N LEU A 205 23.85 -17.58 -29.30
CA LEU A 205 23.15 -17.02 -30.47
C LEU A 205 23.69 -17.52 -31.80
N LEU A 206 24.71 -18.37 -31.82
CA LEU A 206 25.19 -19.06 -33.03
C LEU A 206 24.05 -19.87 -33.66
N ASP A 207 23.24 -20.51 -32.84
CA ASP A 207 21.99 -21.16 -33.24
C ASP A 207 20.78 -20.48 -32.58
N LYS A 208 20.22 -19.48 -33.29
CA LYS A 208 19.05 -18.73 -32.85
C LYS A 208 17.81 -19.61 -32.63
N LYS A 209 17.68 -20.74 -33.34
CA LYS A 209 16.54 -21.65 -33.15
C LYS A 209 16.66 -22.38 -31.81
N LYS A 210 17.84 -22.96 -31.56
CA LYS A 210 18.15 -23.62 -30.29
C LYS A 210 18.07 -22.65 -29.11
N PHE A 211 18.49 -21.40 -29.28
CA PHE A 211 18.31 -20.34 -28.29
C PHE A 211 16.83 -20.14 -27.91
N CYS A 212 15.96 -19.99 -28.90
CA CYS A 212 14.51 -19.90 -28.67
C CYS A 212 13.94 -21.17 -28.02
N GLU A 213 14.41 -22.36 -28.43
CA GLU A 213 14.02 -23.64 -27.83
C GLU A 213 14.37 -23.72 -26.35
N ASN A 214 15.58 -23.32 -25.99
CA ASN A 214 16.03 -23.27 -24.60
C ASN A 214 15.15 -22.34 -23.76
N ILE A 215 14.78 -21.16 -24.29
CA ILE A 215 13.86 -20.24 -23.59
C ILE A 215 12.51 -20.92 -23.36
N CYS A 216 11.96 -21.61 -24.37
CA CYS A 216 10.69 -22.32 -24.23
C CYS A 216 10.76 -23.43 -23.19
N VAL A 217 11.83 -24.24 -23.20
CA VAL A 217 12.02 -25.35 -22.24
C VAL A 217 12.18 -24.82 -20.82
N GLN A 218 13.04 -23.82 -20.60
CA GLN A 218 13.27 -23.23 -19.27
C GLN A 218 11.99 -22.65 -18.67
N ASN A 219 11.15 -22.05 -19.50
CA ASN A 219 9.89 -21.42 -19.07
C ASN A 219 8.67 -22.34 -19.21
N LYS A 220 8.87 -23.63 -19.54
CA LYS A 220 7.81 -24.64 -19.68
C LYS A 220 6.68 -24.20 -20.65
N LEU A 221 7.05 -23.52 -21.74
CA LEU A 221 6.09 -23.08 -22.75
C LEU A 221 5.67 -24.28 -23.62
N GLN A 222 4.36 -24.51 -23.74
CA GLN A 222 3.80 -25.72 -24.35
C GLN A 222 3.81 -25.75 -25.89
N LYS A 223 4.18 -24.66 -26.54
CA LYS A 223 4.24 -24.55 -28.01
C LYS A 223 5.70 -24.77 -28.49
N THR A 224 5.89 -25.31 -29.69
CA THR A 224 7.22 -25.46 -30.33
C THR A 224 7.87 -24.09 -30.55
N ALA A 225 9.12 -23.91 -30.11
CA ALA A 225 9.78 -22.60 -30.03
C ALA A 225 9.92 -21.86 -31.38
N ALA A 226 10.03 -22.60 -32.49
CA ALA A 226 10.07 -22.05 -33.84
C ALA A 226 8.76 -21.35 -34.26
N SER A 227 7.66 -21.60 -33.56
CA SER A 227 6.32 -21.06 -33.86
C SER A 227 5.91 -19.92 -32.94
N ILE A 228 6.71 -19.58 -31.91
CA ILE A 228 6.35 -18.56 -30.92
C ILE A 228 7.43 -17.49 -30.79
N LEU A 229 8.72 -17.83 -30.91
CA LEU A 229 9.79 -16.90 -30.58
C LEU A 229 10.71 -16.67 -31.78
N ARG A 230 10.95 -15.40 -32.09
CA ARG A 230 11.86 -15.00 -33.16
C ARG A 230 12.84 -13.94 -32.69
N VAL A 231 14.13 -14.22 -32.79
CA VAL A 231 15.17 -13.20 -32.58
C VAL A 231 15.08 -12.12 -33.66
N VAL A 232 14.71 -10.90 -33.28
CA VAL A 232 14.57 -9.76 -34.19
C VAL A 232 15.86 -8.95 -34.27
N ARG A 233 16.51 -8.74 -33.13
CA ARG A 233 17.68 -7.87 -33.05
C ARG A 233 18.62 -8.33 -31.96
N VAL A 234 19.92 -8.24 -32.24
CA VAL A 234 20.99 -8.38 -31.24
C VAL A 234 21.65 -7.01 -31.09
N ILE A 235 21.83 -6.56 -29.86
CA ILE A 235 22.34 -5.25 -29.50
C ILE A 235 23.58 -5.43 -28.62
N GLY A 236 24.72 -4.93 -29.10
CA GLY A 236 26.01 -5.05 -28.42
C GLY A 236 27.10 -5.51 -29.39
N LYS A 237 28.36 -5.36 -28.97
CA LYS A 237 29.54 -5.84 -29.68
C LYS A 237 30.54 -6.35 -28.64
N GLN A 238 30.32 -7.56 -28.11
CA GLN A 238 31.18 -8.25 -27.12
C GLN A 238 30.62 -9.64 -26.82
N SER A 239 31.21 -10.35 -25.84
CA SER A 239 30.79 -11.68 -25.36
C SER A 239 29.40 -11.70 -24.75
N GLU A 240 28.92 -10.58 -24.20
CA GLU A 240 27.56 -10.43 -23.69
C GLU A 240 26.77 -9.42 -24.52
N VAL A 241 25.56 -9.79 -24.91
CA VAL A 241 24.69 -9.01 -25.78
C VAL A 241 23.25 -8.99 -25.27
N ASN A 242 22.52 -7.95 -25.64
CA ASN A 242 21.08 -7.88 -25.39
C ASN A 242 20.33 -8.34 -26.64
N VAL A 243 19.28 -9.13 -26.44
CA VAL A 243 18.54 -9.77 -27.54
C VAL A 243 17.09 -9.35 -27.48
N ILE A 244 16.59 -8.79 -28.58
CA ILE A 244 15.17 -8.53 -28.77
C ILE A 244 14.55 -9.75 -29.44
N VAL A 245 13.63 -10.39 -28.73
CA VAL A 245 12.84 -11.52 -29.21
C VAL A 245 11.40 -11.05 -29.40
N GLU A 246 10.85 -11.31 -30.57
CA GLU A 246 9.43 -11.13 -30.84
C GLU A 246 8.69 -12.42 -30.49
N VAL A 247 7.55 -12.25 -29.83
CA VAL A 247 6.67 -13.34 -29.41
C VAL A 247 5.48 -13.33 -30.35
N ASP A 248 5.26 -14.42 -31.09
CA ASP A 248 4.13 -14.54 -31.98
C ASP A 248 2.84 -14.61 -31.18
N SER A 249 1.89 -13.77 -31.57
CA SER A 249 0.58 -13.65 -30.92
C SER A 249 -0.47 -14.53 -31.58
N THR A 250 -0.13 -15.23 -32.68
CA THR A 250 -1.11 -16.06 -33.39
C THR A 250 -1.63 -17.15 -32.45
N PRO A 251 -2.95 -17.17 -32.16
CA PRO A 251 -3.59 -18.22 -31.37
C PRO A 251 -3.26 -19.60 -31.92
#